data_AF-A0A397D8R6-F1
#
_entry.id   AF-A0A397D8R6-F1
#
_cell.length_a   1.000
_cell.length_b   1.000
_cell.length_c   1.000
_cell.angle_alpha   90.00
_cell.angle_beta   90.00
_cell.angle_gamma   90.00
#
_symmetry.space_group_name_H-M   'P 1'
#
loop_
_entity.id
_entity.type
_entity.pdbx_description
1 polymer ?
#
loop_
_entity_poly.entity_id
_entity_poly.type
_entity_poly.pdbx_seq_one_letter_code
_entity_poly.pdbx_strand_id
1 'polypeptide(L)'
;MSTPPRSSRELTEETKLDVSIALQALARLGKLPRGTINLVATRFGIDRSTVRKVWRCYQQGSMKSRKKGRVCRKHRHKIQDIIAKIREVPQGQRTTKRDLSLATGLSISTLSRALHKGIMTRRSSRLKPLLTDANKNQRMDFCSSHAVLTEDDVAAYRSTVTESVAPVDDPPPSPDRVPPGP
;
A
#
# COMPACT_ATOMS: atom_id res chain seq x y z
N MET A 1 24.88 27.71 -22.37
CA MET A 1 25.07 28.56 -21.18
C MET A 1 24.47 27.84 -19.98
N SER A 2 25.29 27.25 -19.11
CA SER A 2 24.81 26.55 -17.92
C SER A 2 24.51 27.58 -16.83
N THR A 3 23.26 27.66 -16.36
CA THR A 3 22.82 28.62 -15.34
C THR A 3 23.52 28.31 -14.01
N PRO A 4 24.16 29.28 -13.32
CA PRO A 4 24.78 29.01 -12.04
C PRO A 4 23.71 28.60 -11.01
N PRO A 5 24.01 27.65 -10.11
CA PRO A 5 23.04 27.19 -9.13
C PRO A 5 22.64 28.35 -8.20
N ARG A 6 21.33 28.48 -7.94
CA ARG A 6 20.81 29.48 -7.01
C ARG A 6 21.43 29.26 -5.63
N SER A 7 22.00 30.32 -5.04
CA SER A 7 22.47 30.31 -3.65
C SER A 7 21.31 29.95 -2.72
N SER A 8 21.39 28.77 -2.13
CA SER A 8 20.41 28.23 -1.19
C SER A 8 20.87 28.55 0.23
N ARG A 9 19.93 28.81 1.15
CA ARG A 9 20.22 29.05 2.58
C ARG A 9 20.98 27.90 3.23
N GLU A 10 20.89 26.70 2.68
CA GLU A 10 21.58 25.50 3.17
C GLU A 10 22.67 25.06 2.20
N LEU A 11 23.80 24.58 2.75
CA LEU A 11 24.82 23.90 1.95
C LEU A 11 24.26 22.58 1.42
N THR A 12 24.57 22.28 0.17
CA THR A 12 24.29 20.97 -0.45
C THR A 12 25.07 19.88 0.26
N GLU A 13 24.58 18.63 0.21
CA GLU A 13 25.29 17.51 0.84
C GLU A 13 26.67 17.28 0.19
N GLU A 14 26.81 17.53 -1.11
CA GLU A 14 28.07 17.48 -1.86
C GLU A 14 29.09 18.48 -1.31
N THR A 15 28.72 19.76 -1.17
CA THR A 15 29.63 20.79 -0.63
C THR A 15 30.03 20.51 0.82
N LYS A 16 29.15 19.91 1.63
CA LYS A 16 29.51 19.46 2.98
C LYS A 16 30.54 18.33 2.95
N LEU A 17 30.43 17.39 2.00
CA LEU A 17 31.38 16.31 1.81
C LEU A 17 32.74 16.87 1.40
N ASP A 18 32.79 17.76 0.42
CA ASP A 18 34.05 18.38 -0.04
C ASP A 18 34.77 19.13 1.09
N VAL A 19 34.01 19.89 1.90
CA VAL A 19 34.55 20.57 3.09
C VAL A 19 35.08 19.56 4.11
N SER A 20 34.39 18.44 4.33
CA SER A 20 34.83 17.40 5.27
C SER A 20 36.10 16.70 4.79
N ILE A 21 36.21 16.38 3.49
CA ILE A 21 37.40 15.78 2.87
C ILE A 21 38.59 16.74 2.98
N ALA A 22 38.39 18.03 2.68
CA ALA A 22 39.43 19.04 2.79
C ALA A 22 39.94 19.20 4.23
N LEU A 23 39.05 19.15 5.23
CA LEU A 23 39.43 19.20 6.63
C LEU A 23 40.13 17.93 7.09
N GLN A 24 39.69 16.76 6.61
CA GLN A 24 40.30 15.47 6.93
C GLN A 24 41.73 15.38 6.39
N ALA A 25 41.98 15.86 5.17
CA ALA A 25 43.30 15.92 4.56
C ALA A 25 44.29 16.80 5.36
N LEU A 26 43.78 17.81 6.07
CA LEU A 26 44.57 18.73 6.89
C LEU A 26 44.64 18.33 8.37
N ALA A 27 43.93 17.28 8.77
CA ALA A 27 43.95 16.77 10.13
C ALA A 27 45.24 16.00 10.41
N ARG A 28 45.83 16.21 11.58
CA ARG A 28 47.02 15.49 12.06
C ARG A 28 46.66 14.78 13.35
N LEU A 29 46.91 13.47 13.43
CA LEU A 29 46.57 12.64 14.60
C LEU A 29 45.10 12.78 15.05
N GLY A 30 44.18 12.89 14.08
CA GLY A 30 42.74 13.06 14.35
C GLY A 30 42.32 14.43 14.89
N LYS A 31 43.25 15.39 14.99
CA LYS A 31 42.98 16.77 15.44
C LYS A 31 43.24 17.77 14.31
N LEU A 32 42.42 18.80 14.26
CA LEU A 32 42.60 19.93 13.35
C LEU A 32 43.58 20.94 13.94
N PRO A 33 44.67 21.28 13.24
CA PRO A 33 45.55 22.38 13.63
C PRO A 33 44.79 23.71 13.75
N ARG A 34 45.33 24.64 14.55
CA ARG A 34 44.74 25.98 14.72
C ARG A 34 44.76 26.71 13.37
N GLY A 35 43.64 27.34 13.02
CA GLY A 35 43.53 28.12 11.77
C GLY A 35 43.02 27.33 10.56
N THR A 36 43.10 25.99 10.56
CA THR A 36 42.65 25.14 9.45
C THR A 36 41.18 25.36 9.07
N ILE A 37 40.31 25.55 10.06
CA ILE A 37 38.89 25.86 9.82
C ILE A 37 38.73 27.19 9.07
N ASN A 38 39.56 28.20 9.40
CA ASN A 38 39.49 29.50 8.73
C ASN A 38 40.03 29.42 7.30
N LEU A 39 41.10 28.66 7.08
CA LEU A 39 41.66 28.40 5.75
C LEU A 39 40.64 27.72 4.83
N VAL A 40 39.93 26.71 5.33
CA VAL A 40 38.88 26.03 4.56
C VAL A 40 37.68 26.96 4.35
N ALA A 41 37.29 27.73 5.37
CA ALA A 41 36.23 28.73 5.24
C ALA A 41 36.49 29.74 4.12
N THR A 42 37.70 30.30 4.04
CA THR A 42 38.11 31.22 2.98
C THR A 42 38.16 30.54 1.61
N ARG A 43 38.63 29.29 1.53
CA ARG A 43 38.69 28.53 0.27
C ARG A 43 37.33 28.28 -0.35
N PHE A 44 36.33 27.98 0.47
CA PHE A 44 34.98 27.65 0.02
C PHE A 44 33.99 28.83 0.08
N GLY A 45 34.41 29.99 0.59
CA GLY A 45 33.54 31.16 0.75
C GLY A 45 32.42 30.97 1.77
N ILE A 46 32.62 30.12 2.78
CA ILE A 46 31.63 29.76 3.79
C ILE A 46 32.01 30.36 5.15
N ASP A 47 31.03 30.76 5.97
CA ASP A 47 31.31 31.21 7.34
C ASP A 47 32.04 30.14 8.18
N ARG A 48 33.03 30.58 8.96
CA ARG A 48 33.86 29.73 9.83
C ARG A 48 33.01 28.88 10.78
N SER A 49 31.88 29.40 11.27
CA SER A 49 30.99 28.68 12.18
C SER A 49 30.27 27.53 11.49
N THR A 50 29.94 27.69 10.21
CA THR A 50 29.32 26.64 9.39
C THR A 50 30.31 25.51 9.12
N VAL A 51 31.54 25.82 8.73
CA VAL A 51 32.61 24.82 8.55
C VAL A 51 32.85 24.03 9.84
N ARG A 52 32.89 24.71 10.99
CA ARG A 52 33.01 24.06 12.31
C ARG A 52 31.83 23.11 12.58
N LYS A 53 30.59 23.52 12.26
CA LYS A 53 29.41 22.67 12.45
C LYS A 53 29.48 21.42 11.56
N VAL A 54 29.85 21.58 10.29
CA VAL A 54 30.03 20.47 9.34
C VAL A 54 31.05 19.47 9.88
N TRP A 55 32.20 19.94 10.37
CA TRP A 55 33.21 19.06 10.96
C TRP A 55 32.70 18.26 12.16
N ARG A 56 31.96 18.89 13.08
CA ARG A 56 31.35 18.18 14.22
C ARG A 56 30.34 17.13 13.76
N CYS A 57 29.49 17.46 12.79
CA CYS A 57 28.51 16.54 12.23
C CYS A 57 29.19 15.34 11.54
N TYR A 58 30.30 15.59 10.84
CA TYR A 58 31.14 14.57 10.24
C TYR A 58 31.73 13.63 11.30
N GLN A 59 32.34 14.16 12.37
CA GLN A 59 32.87 13.35 13.48
C GLN A 59 31.79 12.52 14.19
N GLN A 60 30.55 13.02 14.22
CA GLN A 60 29.39 12.31 14.77
C GLN A 60 28.77 11.29 13.79
N GLY A 61 29.30 11.16 12.57
CA GLY A 61 28.85 10.19 11.57
C GLY A 61 27.55 10.56 10.83
N SER A 62 27.05 11.80 10.96
CA SER A 62 25.81 12.20 10.30
C SER A 62 25.80 13.66 9.86
N MET A 63 25.92 13.89 8.55
CA MET A 63 25.83 15.22 7.93
C MET A 63 24.46 15.56 7.36
N LYS A 64 23.57 14.56 7.28
CA LYS A 64 22.22 14.71 6.74
C LYS A 64 21.42 15.71 7.55
N SER A 65 20.62 16.53 6.85
CA SER A 65 19.73 17.48 7.50
C SER A 65 18.76 16.81 8.48
N ARG A 66 18.80 17.21 9.75
CA ARG A 66 17.87 16.75 10.81
C ARG A 66 16.50 17.45 10.75
N LYS A 67 16.27 18.35 9.77
CA LYS A 67 15.01 19.10 9.66
C LYS A 67 13.84 18.20 9.28
N LYS A 68 14.09 17.18 8.44
CA LYS A 68 13.09 16.21 8.01
C LYS A 68 12.49 15.53 9.24
N GLY A 69 11.18 15.74 9.46
CA GLY A 69 10.45 15.23 10.62
C GLY A 69 10.46 16.12 11.87
N ARG A 70 11.40 17.07 12.00
CA ARG A 70 11.43 18.02 13.14
C ARG A 70 10.64 19.30 12.87
N VAL A 71 10.81 19.89 11.68
CA VAL A 71 10.31 21.24 11.37
C VAL A 71 8.96 21.21 10.62
N CYS A 72 8.56 20.05 10.12
CA CYS A 72 7.28 19.92 9.41
C CYS A 72 6.08 19.83 10.36
N ARG A 73 4.91 20.20 9.85
CA ARG A 73 3.62 20.02 10.55
C ARG A 73 3.45 18.54 10.92
N LYS A 74 3.17 18.28 12.20
CA LYS A 74 2.89 16.93 12.69
C LYS A 74 1.55 16.45 12.15
N HIS A 75 1.43 15.14 11.91
CA HIS A 75 0.16 14.55 11.54
C HIS A 75 -0.84 14.69 12.68
N ARG A 76 -2.07 15.15 12.36
CA ARG A 76 -3.14 15.34 13.34
C ARG A 76 -3.61 14.02 13.98
N HIS A 77 -3.53 12.91 13.24
CA HIS A 77 -3.88 11.58 13.73
C HIS A 77 -2.69 10.66 13.56
N LYS A 78 -2.40 9.85 14.58
CA LYS A 78 -1.41 8.77 14.44
C LYS A 78 -2.03 7.65 13.60
N ILE A 79 -1.16 6.84 13.00
CA ILE A 79 -1.60 5.72 12.16
C ILE A 79 -2.43 4.72 12.98
N GLN A 80 -2.00 4.45 14.22
CA GLN A 80 -2.70 3.52 15.12
C GLN A 80 -4.11 4.01 15.47
N ASP A 81 -4.26 5.31 15.76
CA ASP A 81 -5.57 5.91 16.05
C ASP A 81 -6.53 5.79 14.86
N ILE A 82 -6.01 5.96 13.63
CA ILE A 82 -6.81 5.80 12.41
C ILE A 82 -7.28 4.34 12.27
N ILE A 83 -6.39 3.37 12.50
CA ILE A 83 -6.72 1.94 12.42
C ILE A 83 -7.75 1.58 13.49
N ALA A 84 -7.57 2.04 14.73
CA ALA A 84 -8.51 1.79 15.82
C ALA A 84 -9.91 2.29 15.48
N LYS A 85 -10.04 3.55 15.03
CA LYS A 85 -11.32 4.14 14.61
C LYS A 85 -11.98 3.38 13.46
N ILE A 86 -11.20 2.96 12.46
CA ILE A 86 -11.74 2.18 11.34
C ILE A 86 -12.23 0.81 11.81
N ARG A 87 -11.54 0.18 12.77
CA ARG A 87 -11.91 -1.14 13.32
C ARG A 87 -13.15 -1.10 14.20
N GLU A 88 -13.43 0.03 14.84
CA GLU A 88 -14.63 0.23 15.66
C GLU A 88 -15.91 0.29 14.80
N VAL A 89 -15.84 0.87 13.60
CA VAL A 89 -17.01 1.02 12.71
C VAL A 89 -17.49 -0.34 12.20
N PRO A 90 -18.80 -0.66 12.21
CA PRO A 90 -19.32 -1.91 11.64
C PRO A 90 -18.98 -2.10 10.15
N GLN A 91 -18.80 -3.34 9.69
CA GLN A 91 -18.36 -3.62 8.31
C GLN A 91 -19.26 -3.00 7.24
N GLY A 92 -20.58 -2.96 7.45
CA GLY A 92 -21.54 -2.37 6.50
C GLY A 92 -21.35 -0.88 6.26
N GLN A 93 -20.76 -0.15 7.21
CA GLN A 93 -20.48 1.28 7.10
C GLN A 93 -19.05 1.58 6.62
N ARG A 94 -18.26 0.55 6.27
CA ARG A 94 -16.88 0.68 5.75
C ARG A 94 -16.78 0.73 4.22
N THR A 95 -17.87 0.99 3.53
CA THR A 95 -17.99 0.90 2.07
C THR A 95 -17.39 2.12 1.37
N THR A 96 -17.93 3.31 1.64
CA THR A 96 -17.52 4.56 0.99
C THR A 96 -16.66 5.39 1.95
N LYS A 97 -15.72 6.16 1.38
CA LYS A 97 -14.95 7.15 2.17
C LYS A 97 -15.85 8.18 2.87
N ARG A 98 -17.04 8.48 2.32
CA ARG A 98 -18.01 9.40 2.91
C ARG A 98 -18.67 8.77 4.14
N ASP A 99 -19.23 7.57 4.00
CA ASP A 99 -19.86 6.84 5.10
C ASP A 99 -18.88 6.60 6.25
N LEU A 100 -17.66 6.18 5.91
CA LEU A 100 -16.60 5.97 6.89
C LEU A 100 -16.14 7.28 7.54
N SER A 101 -16.18 8.41 6.81
CA SER A 101 -15.89 9.74 7.36
C SER A 101 -16.94 10.16 8.39
N LEU A 102 -18.22 9.95 8.09
CA LEU A 102 -19.33 10.22 8.99
C LEU A 102 -19.26 9.34 10.25
N ALA A 103 -18.97 8.04 10.08
CA ALA A 103 -18.89 7.10 11.20
C ALA A 103 -17.67 7.32 12.12
N THR A 104 -16.50 7.68 11.57
CA THR A 104 -15.24 7.84 12.36
C THR A 104 -14.93 9.28 12.78
N GLY A 105 -15.62 10.26 12.19
CA GLY A 105 -15.28 11.69 12.28
C GLY A 105 -13.95 12.06 11.62
N LEU A 106 -13.33 11.15 10.86
CA LEU A 106 -12.09 11.43 10.12
C LEU A 106 -12.40 12.14 8.81
N SER A 107 -11.62 13.15 8.43
CA SER A 107 -11.82 13.79 7.12
C SER A 107 -11.61 12.81 5.96
N ILE A 108 -12.38 12.98 4.88
CA ILE A 108 -12.24 12.20 3.64
C ILE A 108 -10.78 12.23 3.12
N SER A 109 -10.09 13.36 3.26
CA SER A 109 -8.69 13.51 2.84
C SER A 109 -7.73 12.61 3.63
N THR A 110 -7.98 12.43 4.94
CA THR A 110 -7.21 11.55 5.81
C THR A 110 -7.41 10.10 5.40
N LEU A 111 -8.66 9.71 5.17
CA LEU A 111 -9.03 8.36 4.74
C LEU A 111 -8.47 8.02 3.35
N SER A 112 -8.50 8.98 2.42
CA SER A 112 -7.88 8.83 1.10
C SER A 112 -6.38 8.60 1.20
N ARG A 113 -5.66 9.39 2.01
CA ARG A 113 -4.22 9.17 2.25
C ARG A 113 -3.94 7.84 2.94
N ALA A 114 -4.78 7.42 3.89
CA ALA A 114 -4.65 6.14 4.56
C ALA A 114 -4.78 4.96 3.57
N LEU A 115 -5.71 5.07 2.62
CA LEU A 115 -5.87 4.09 1.54
C LEU A 115 -4.64 4.05 0.62
N HIS A 116 -4.13 5.20 0.16
CA HIS A 116 -2.94 5.25 -0.71
C HIS A 116 -1.66 4.76 -0.01
N LYS A 117 -1.56 4.94 1.31
CA LYS A 117 -0.45 4.43 2.13
C LYS A 117 -0.59 2.95 2.50
N GLY A 118 -1.70 2.29 2.13
CA GLY A 118 -1.94 0.89 2.47
C GLY A 118 -2.30 0.63 3.93
N ILE A 119 -2.66 1.66 4.70
CA ILE A 119 -3.09 1.53 6.11
C ILE A 119 -4.47 0.86 6.19
N MET A 120 -5.32 1.12 5.20
CA MET A 120 -6.59 0.46 5.01
C MET A 120 -6.67 0.02 3.55
N THR A 121 -7.24 -1.16 3.31
CA THR A 121 -7.40 -1.72 1.96
C THR A 121 -8.87 -1.72 1.58
N ARG A 122 -9.17 -1.49 0.29
CA ARG A 122 -10.53 -1.72 -0.22
C ARG A 122 -10.84 -3.21 -0.18
N ARG A 123 -11.98 -3.56 0.40
CA ARG A 123 -12.52 -4.91 0.41
C ARG A 123 -13.71 -4.95 -0.52
N SER A 124 -13.63 -5.78 -1.55
CA SER A 124 -14.78 -6.18 -2.36
C SER A 124 -15.10 -7.62 -2.04
N SER A 125 -16.29 -7.92 -1.53
CA SER A 125 -16.77 -9.29 -1.42
C SER A 125 -17.35 -9.72 -2.77
N ARG A 126 -16.62 -10.57 -3.50
CA ARG A 126 -17.17 -11.32 -4.67
C ARG A 126 -17.72 -12.68 -4.25
N LEU A 127 -18.19 -12.81 -3.01
CA LEU A 127 -18.81 -14.04 -2.57
C LEU A 127 -20.17 -14.12 -3.26
N LYS A 128 -20.28 -14.98 -4.28
CA LYS A 128 -21.59 -15.45 -4.73
C LYS A 128 -22.18 -16.16 -3.51
N PRO A 129 -23.30 -15.71 -2.94
CA PRO A 129 -23.93 -16.46 -1.86
C PRO A 129 -24.18 -17.88 -2.36
N LEU A 130 -23.87 -18.87 -1.53
CA LEU A 130 -24.19 -20.26 -1.84
C LEU A 130 -25.68 -20.33 -2.12
N LEU A 131 -26.05 -20.86 -3.28
CA LEU A 131 -27.46 -21.04 -3.64
C LEU A 131 -28.05 -22.09 -2.70
N THR A 132 -28.89 -21.63 -1.76
CA THR A 132 -29.80 -22.51 -1.03
C THR A 132 -30.75 -23.16 -2.02
N ASP A 133 -31.29 -24.35 -1.70
CA ASP A 133 -32.21 -25.04 -2.60
C ASP A 133 -33.47 -24.20 -2.89
N ALA A 134 -33.94 -23.42 -1.92
CA ALA A 134 -34.99 -22.43 -2.11
C ALA A 134 -34.62 -21.38 -3.19
N ASN A 135 -33.39 -20.86 -3.18
CA ASN A 135 -32.92 -19.90 -4.17
C ASN A 135 -32.71 -20.54 -5.54
N LYS A 136 -32.38 -21.84 -5.62
CA LYS A 136 -32.30 -22.57 -6.89
C LYS A 136 -33.68 -22.66 -7.53
N ASN A 137 -34.70 -23.03 -6.76
CA ASN A 137 -36.07 -23.17 -7.24
C ASN A 137 -36.63 -21.82 -7.72
N GLN A 138 -36.48 -20.75 -6.93
CA GLN A 138 -36.91 -19.41 -7.36
C GLN A 138 -36.23 -18.95 -8.65
N ARG A 139 -34.97 -19.30 -8.86
CA ARG A 139 -34.26 -18.98 -10.11
C ARG A 139 -34.76 -19.82 -11.28
N MET A 140 -35.08 -21.10 -11.06
CA MET A 140 -35.71 -21.94 -12.09
C MET A 140 -37.07 -21.40 -12.46
N ASP A 141 -37.92 -21.02 -11.49
CA ASP A 141 -39.24 -20.43 -11.75
C ASP A 141 -39.14 -19.11 -12.52
N PHE A 142 -38.16 -18.27 -12.17
CA PHE A 142 -37.88 -17.03 -12.90
C PHE A 142 -37.44 -17.31 -14.34
N CYS A 143 -36.51 -18.25 -14.54
CA CYS A 143 -36.06 -18.63 -15.88
C CYS A 143 -37.21 -19.22 -16.71
N SER A 144 -38.01 -20.12 -16.13
CA SER A 144 -39.15 -20.74 -16.80
C SER A 144 -40.24 -19.74 -17.19
N SER A 145 -40.46 -18.69 -16.39
CA SER A 145 -41.45 -17.63 -16.70
C SER A 145 -40.97 -16.62 -17.75
N HIS A 146 -39.66 -16.51 -17.97
CA HIS A 146 -39.06 -15.53 -18.90
C HIS A 146 -38.40 -16.18 -20.12
N ALA A 147 -38.34 -17.51 -20.17
CA ALA A 147 -37.89 -18.25 -21.34
C ALA A 147 -39.02 -18.30 -22.36
N VAL A 148 -38.87 -17.52 -23.44
CA VAL A 148 -39.62 -17.75 -24.68
C VAL A 148 -38.88 -18.83 -25.43
N LEU A 149 -39.21 -20.08 -25.17
CA LEU A 149 -38.71 -21.21 -25.96
C LEU A 149 -39.56 -21.31 -27.22
N THR A 150 -38.93 -21.09 -28.38
CA THR A 150 -39.59 -21.35 -29.65
C THR A 150 -39.56 -22.85 -29.93
N GLU A 151 -40.52 -23.37 -30.71
CA GLU A 151 -40.59 -24.81 -31.03
C GLU A 151 -39.30 -25.31 -31.72
N ASP A 152 -38.65 -24.42 -32.47
CA ASP A 152 -37.37 -24.68 -33.15
C ASP A 152 -36.22 -24.87 -32.14
N ASP A 153 -36.17 -24.08 -31.06
CA ASP A 153 -35.16 -24.23 -30.00
C ASP A 153 -35.33 -25.54 -29.24
N VAL A 154 -36.58 -25.96 -29.01
CA VAL A 154 -36.91 -27.22 -28.34
C VAL A 154 -36.58 -28.42 -29.24
N ALA A 155 -36.83 -28.31 -30.55
CA ALA A 155 -36.47 -29.34 -31.53
C ALA A 155 -34.95 -29.52 -31.64
N ALA A 156 -34.18 -28.42 -31.69
CA ALA A 156 -32.72 -28.43 -31.72
C ALA A 156 -32.12 -29.03 -30.44
N TYR A 157 -32.69 -28.74 -29.26
CA TYR A 157 -32.24 -29.39 -28.02
C TYR A 157 -32.54 -30.90 -28.01
N ARG A 158 -33.74 -31.30 -28.42
CA ARG A 158 -34.14 -32.72 -28.47
C ARG A 158 -33.26 -33.54 -29.40
N SER A 159 -32.86 -33.00 -30.55
CA SER A 159 -31.95 -33.70 -31.48
C SER A 159 -30.56 -33.93 -30.87
N THR A 160 -30.03 -32.97 -30.10
CA THR A 160 -28.73 -33.11 -29.42
C THR A 160 -28.77 -34.10 -28.24
N VAL A 161 -29.89 -34.22 -27.54
CA VAL A 161 -30.05 -35.21 -26.45
C VAL A 161 -30.17 -36.62 -27.01
N THR A 162 -30.86 -36.82 -28.13
CA THR A 162 -30.96 -38.14 -28.77
C THR A 162 -29.64 -38.64 -29.35
N GLU A 163 -28.71 -37.75 -29.67
CA GLU A 163 -27.39 -38.12 -30.23
C GLU A 163 -26.34 -38.43 -29.14
N SER A 164 -26.62 -38.11 -27.87
CA SER A 164 -25.68 -38.29 -26.74
C SER A 164 -26.02 -39.41 -25.75
N VAL A 165 -27.13 -40.14 -25.95
CA VAL A 165 -27.42 -41.37 -25.19
C VAL A 165 -26.78 -42.57 -25.90
N ALA A 166 -25.47 -42.73 -25.73
CA ALA A 166 -24.90 -44.07 -25.73
C ALA A 166 -25.32 -44.78 -24.42
N PRO A 167 -25.69 -46.08 -24.44
CA PRO A 167 -26.01 -46.81 -23.22
C PRO A 167 -24.83 -46.74 -22.24
N VAL A 168 -25.05 -46.14 -21.08
CA VAL A 168 -24.13 -46.28 -19.96
C VAL A 168 -24.37 -47.68 -19.41
N ASP A 169 -23.51 -48.63 -19.79
CA ASP A 169 -23.41 -49.90 -19.08
C ASP A 169 -23.11 -49.59 -17.61
N ASP A 170 -24.01 -50.02 -16.72
CA ASP A 170 -23.76 -49.97 -15.29
C ASP A 170 -22.45 -50.71 -14.97
N PRO A 171 -21.47 -50.09 -14.30
CA PRO A 171 -20.28 -50.80 -13.88
C PRO A 171 -20.69 -51.91 -12.89
N PRO A 172 -20.07 -53.11 -12.99
CA PRO A 172 -20.45 -54.24 -12.16
C PRO A 172 -20.27 -53.90 -10.67
N PRO A 173 -21.17 -54.38 -9.79
CA PRO A 173 -21.14 -54.07 -8.38
C PRO A 173 -19.82 -54.56 -7.77
N SER A 174 -19.07 -53.64 -7.17
CA SER A 174 -17.84 -53.96 -6.44
C SER A 174 -18.17 -54.82 -5.21
N PRO A 175 -17.57 -56.00 -5.05
CA PRO A 175 -17.69 -56.79 -3.84
C PRO A 175 -16.75 -56.18 -2.81
N ASP A 176 -17.24 -55.26 -1.99
CA ASP A 176 -16.75 -55.00 -0.63
C ASP A 176 -17.42 -53.74 -0.07
N ARG A 177 -18.61 -53.94 0.50
CA ARG A 177 -19.18 -53.00 1.46
C ARG A 177 -19.56 -53.80 2.70
N VAL A 178 -18.60 -53.98 3.59
CA VAL A 178 -18.84 -54.53 4.94
C VAL A 178 -19.79 -53.57 5.66
N PRO A 179 -20.96 -54.04 6.14
CA PRO A 179 -21.88 -53.18 6.88
C PRO A 179 -21.30 -52.85 8.27
N PRO A 180 -21.55 -51.66 8.82
CA PRO A 180 -21.21 -51.37 10.20
C PRO A 180 -22.08 -52.25 11.10
N GLY A 181 -21.43 -52.97 12.02
CA GLY A 181 -22.08 -53.79 13.04
C GLY A 181 -22.90 -52.97 14.04
N PRO A 182 -23.70 -53.65 14.88
CA PRO A 182 -24.70 -53.04 15.76
C PRO A 182 -24.11 -52.10 16.82
#